data_AF-A0A9E4GL14-F1
#
_entry.id   AF-A0A9E4GL14-F1
#
_cell.length_a   1.000
_cell.length_b   1.000
_cell.length_c   1.000
_cell.angle_alpha   90.00
_cell.angle_beta   90.00
_cell.angle_gamma   90.00
#
_symmetry.space_group_name_H-M   'P 1'
#
loop_
_entity.id
_entity.type
_entity.pdbx_description
1 polymer ?
#
loop_
_entity_poly.entity_id
_entity_poly.type
_entity_poly.pdbx_seq_one_letter_code
_entity_poly.pdbx_strand_id
1 'polypeptide(L)'
;MLMMLKAHIAKPADASNKEFYSVWLKEAEAALAAKEAGVIQAIWKVAGKPEVIAILDVESGDVLDRAIQGLPLWKLGYAHIVKDLEFIALRPYENWAEDLQTLAQG
;
A
#
# COMPACT_ATOMS: atom_id res chain seq x y z
N MET A 1 13.90 0.25 0.57
CA MET A 1 13.32 1.12 1.62
C MET A 1 11.95 0.58 1.92
N LEU A 2 11.70 0.27 3.19
CA LEU A 2 10.42 -0.30 3.61
C LEU A 2 9.41 0.82 3.81
N MET A 3 8.25 0.67 3.18
CA MET A 3 7.15 1.63 3.26
C MET A 3 5.89 0.89 3.66
N MET A 4 5.21 1.36 4.71
CA MET A 4 3.82 0.99 4.94
C MET A 4 2.93 1.88 4.08
N LEU A 5 2.03 1.27 3.34
CA LEU A 5 0.88 1.92 2.72
C LEU A 5 -0.37 1.57 3.52
N LYS A 6 -1.19 2.58 3.81
CA LYS A 6 -2.57 2.39 4.26
C LYS A 6 -3.50 3.17 3.34
N ALA A 7 -4.44 2.48 2.72
CA ALA A 7 -5.37 3.06 1.77
C ALA A 7 -6.82 2.77 2.17
N HIS A 8 -7.65 3.81 2.17
CA HIS A 8 -9.10 3.72 2.35
C HIS A 8 -9.79 3.90 0.99
N ILE A 9 -10.51 2.87 0.54
CA ILE A 9 -11.12 2.79 -0.80
C ILE A 9 -12.65 2.85 -0.66
N ALA A 10 -13.26 4.02 -0.88
CA ALA A 10 -14.69 4.20 -0.68
C ALA A 10 -15.47 4.08 -1.99
N LYS A 11 -16.51 3.22 -2.01
CA LYS A 11 -17.44 3.15 -3.13
C LYS A 11 -18.21 4.46 -3.27
N PRO A 12 -18.21 5.11 -4.44
CA PRO A 12 -19.10 6.25 -4.70
C PRO A 12 -20.58 5.89 -4.51
N ALA A 13 -21.41 6.87 -4.12
CA ALA A 13 -22.82 6.64 -3.82
C ALA A 13 -23.62 6.21 -5.06
N ASP A 14 -23.28 6.78 -6.21
CA ASP A 14 -23.85 6.56 -7.54
C ASP A 14 -23.24 5.36 -8.28
N ALA A 15 -22.05 4.89 -7.87
CA ALA A 15 -21.41 3.73 -8.48
C ALA A 15 -22.11 2.41 -8.12
N SER A 16 -22.28 1.55 -9.13
CA SER A 16 -22.79 0.19 -8.92
C SER A 16 -21.75 -0.70 -8.21
N ASN A 17 -22.22 -1.72 -7.48
CA ASN A 17 -21.32 -2.72 -6.88
C ASN A 17 -20.48 -3.43 -7.95
N LYS A 18 -21.08 -3.76 -9.10
CA LYS A 18 -20.39 -4.43 -10.20
C LYS A 18 -19.21 -3.59 -10.68
N GLU A 19 -19.42 -2.30 -10.92
CA GLU A 19 -18.37 -1.39 -11.37
C GLU A 19 -17.25 -1.28 -10.32
N PHE A 20 -17.60 -0.92 -9.09
CA PHE A 20 -16.64 -0.72 -8.01
C PHE A 20 -15.78 -1.95 -7.74
N TYR A 21 -16.40 -3.11 -7.56
CA TYR A 21 -15.67 -4.35 -7.29
C TYR A 21 -14.93 -4.87 -8.51
N SER A 22 -15.33 -4.56 -9.74
CA SER A 22 -14.55 -4.92 -10.93
C SER A 22 -13.24 -4.14 -10.99
N VAL A 23 -13.25 -2.86 -10.60
CA VAL A 23 -12.02 -2.05 -10.53
C VAL A 23 -11.14 -2.53 -9.38
N TRP A 24 -11.71 -2.77 -8.20
CA TRP A 24 -10.96 -3.28 -7.05
C TRP A 24 -10.41 -4.69 -7.31
N LEU A 25 -11.12 -5.54 -8.07
CA LEU A 25 -10.60 -6.85 -8.47
C LEU A 25 -9.33 -6.71 -9.31
N LYS A 26 -9.33 -5.83 -10.31
CA LYS A 26 -8.12 -5.55 -11.12
C LYS A 26 -6.97 -5.05 -10.25
N GLU A 27 -7.26 -4.15 -9.32
CA GLU A 27 -6.28 -3.64 -8.36
C GLU A 27 -5.69 -4.78 -7.52
N ALA A 28 -6.53 -5.68 -7.02
CA ALA A 28 -6.11 -6.82 -6.21
C ALA A 28 -5.23 -7.78 -7.02
N GLU A 29 -5.57 -8.07 -8.27
CA GLU A 29 -4.75 -8.91 -9.17
C GLU A 29 -3.37 -8.29 -9.39
N ALA A 30 -3.31 -6.97 -9.66
CA ALA A 30 -2.05 -6.26 -9.84
C ALA A 30 -1.20 -6.23 -8.55
N ALA A 31 -1.83 -6.02 -7.39
CA ALA A 31 -1.15 -6.03 -6.10
C ALA A 31 -0.62 -7.44 -5.74
N LEU A 32 -1.38 -8.50 -6.06
CA LEU A 32 -0.92 -9.88 -5.86
C LEU A 32 0.26 -10.21 -6.78
N ALA A 33 0.24 -9.80 -8.04
CA ALA A 33 1.38 -9.95 -8.94
C ALA A 33 2.62 -9.18 -8.45
N ALA A 34 2.44 -7.96 -7.94
CA ALA A 34 3.53 -7.18 -7.33
C ALA A 34 4.09 -7.82 -6.06
N LYS A 35 3.25 -8.54 -5.30
CA LYS A 35 3.68 -9.35 -4.16
C LYS A 35 4.51 -10.54 -4.60
N GLU A 36 4.08 -11.27 -5.62
CA GLU A 36 4.85 -12.39 -6.20
C GLU A 36 6.19 -11.93 -6.75
N ALA A 37 6.26 -10.71 -7.30
CA ALA A 37 7.49 -10.09 -7.78
C ALA A 37 8.40 -9.52 -6.65
N GLY A 38 7.97 -9.57 -5.38
CA GLY A 38 8.75 -9.10 -4.24
C GLY A 38 8.73 -7.58 -3.99
N VAL A 39 7.96 -6.81 -4.76
CA VAL A 39 7.80 -5.36 -4.51
C VAL A 39 6.91 -5.14 -3.28
N ILE A 40 5.81 -5.90 -3.17
CA ILE A 40 4.96 -5.92 -1.98
C ILE A 40 5.40 -7.09 -1.10
N GLN A 41 5.97 -6.79 0.06
CA GLN A 41 6.40 -7.80 1.03
C GLN A 41 5.20 -8.46 1.72
N ALA A 42 4.19 -7.66 2.04
CA ALA A 42 2.96 -8.16 2.63
C ALA A 42 1.78 -7.23 2.32
N ILE A 43 0.57 -7.78 2.28
CA ILE A 43 -0.65 -7.03 2.02
C ILE A 43 -1.82 -7.71 2.72
N TRP A 44 -2.70 -6.88 3.29
CA TRP A 44 -3.91 -7.32 3.98
C TRP A 44 -5.08 -6.41 3.63
N LYS A 45 -6.26 -7.03 3.53
CA LYS A 45 -7.54 -6.31 3.58
C LYS A 45 -7.95 -6.20 5.04
N VAL A 46 -8.25 -5.00 5.53
CA VAL A 46 -8.71 -4.78 6.90
C VAL A 46 -10.11 -5.37 7.06
N ALA A 47 -10.27 -6.40 7.90
CA ALA A 47 -11.55 -7.07 8.10
C ALA A 47 -12.66 -6.08 8.50
N GLY A 48 -13.84 -6.19 7.88
CA GLY A 48 -14.97 -5.28 8.13
C GLY A 48 -14.86 -3.85 7.60
N LYS A 49 -13.68 -3.41 7.12
CA LYS A 49 -13.48 -2.05 6.58
C LYS A 49 -13.08 -2.07 5.11
N PRO A 50 -13.39 -1.02 4.32
CA PRO A 50 -12.93 -0.92 2.96
C PRO A 50 -11.50 -0.32 2.91
N GLU A 51 -10.58 -0.94 3.65
CA GLU A 51 -9.20 -0.48 3.81
C GLU A 51 -8.23 -1.61 3.46
N VAL A 52 -7.06 -1.22 2.93
CA VAL A 52 -5.93 -2.09 2.62
C VAL A 52 -4.69 -1.56 3.34
N ILE A 53 -3.90 -2.48 3.89
CA ILE A 53 -2.57 -2.19 4.44
C ILE A 53 -1.57 -3.03 3.67
N ALA A 54 -0.48 -2.42 3.20
CA ALA A 54 0.61 -3.11 2.53
C ALA A 54 1.97 -2.66 3.05
N ILE A 55 2.95 -3.55 2.96
CA ILE A 55 4.37 -3.26 3.17
C ILE A 55 5.04 -3.41 1.82
N LEU A 56 5.68 -2.34 1.35
CA LEU A 56 6.42 -2.30 0.11
C LEU A 56 7.91 -2.22 0.40
N ASP A 57 8.72 -2.87 -0.42
CA ASP A 57 10.16 -2.63 -0.49
C ASP A 57 10.50 -2.03 -1.84
N VAL A 58 10.88 -0.75 -1.83
CA VAL A 58 11.15 0.05 -3.04
C VAL A 58 12.50 0.73 -2.91
N GLU A 59 13.15 1.08 -4.01
CA GLU A 59 14.51 1.66 -3.92
C GLU A 59 14.51 3.16 -3.60
N SER A 60 13.44 3.87 -3.96
CA SER A 60 13.33 5.33 -3.83
C SER A 60 11.88 5.80 -3.91
N GLY A 61 11.65 7.07 -3.58
CA GLY A 61 10.34 7.73 -3.79
C GLY A 61 9.89 7.70 -5.26
N ASP A 62 10.81 7.86 -6.22
CA ASP A 62 10.48 7.79 -7.64
C ASP A 62 9.97 6.39 -8.05
N VAL A 63 10.57 5.34 -7.49
CA VAL A 63 10.11 3.96 -7.73
C VAL A 63 8.75 3.73 -7.07
N LEU A 64 8.54 4.26 -5.87
CA LEU A 64 7.24 4.22 -5.20
C LEU A 64 6.15 4.87 -6.06
N ASP A 65 6.34 6.12 -6.49
CA ASP A 65 5.35 6.84 -7.29
C ASP A 65 5.06 6.12 -8.61
N ARG A 66 6.11 5.63 -9.31
CA ARG A 66 5.91 4.83 -10.53
C ARG A 66 5.12 3.54 -10.28
N ALA A 67 5.38 2.84 -9.18
CA ALA A 67 4.65 1.63 -8.82
C ALA A 67 3.18 1.93 -8.55
N ILE A 68 2.88 2.98 -7.77
CA ILE A 68 1.52 3.42 -7.46
C ILE A 68 0.77 3.84 -8.73
N GLN A 69 1.38 4.68 -9.58
CA GLN A 69 0.76 5.10 -10.85
C GLN A 69 0.55 3.94 -11.84
N GLY A 70 1.30 2.84 -11.68
CA GLY A 70 1.12 1.62 -12.46
C GLY A 70 -0.10 0.79 -12.06
N LEU A 71 -0.61 0.96 -10.83
CA LEU A 71 -1.74 0.20 -10.33
C LEU A 71 -3.07 0.63 -10.99
N PRO A 72 -4.01 -0.30 -11.24
CA PRO A 72 -5.28 -0.04 -11.92
C PRO A 72 -6.10 1.14 -11.39
N LEU A 73 -6.19 1.36 -10.08
CA LEU A 73 -6.93 2.48 -9.49
C LEU A 73 -6.40 3.82 -9.98
N TRP A 74 -5.09 3.96 -10.15
CA TRP A 74 -4.44 5.19 -10.59
C TRP A 74 -4.45 5.31 -12.10
N LYS A 75 -3.96 4.26 -12.77
CA LYS A 75 -3.83 4.20 -14.24
C LYS A 75 -5.15 4.38 -14.98
N LEU A 76 -6.26 3.92 -14.40
CA LEU A 76 -7.60 4.01 -15.00
C LEU A 76 -8.39 5.25 -14.55
N GLY A 77 -7.80 6.16 -13.76
CA GLY A 77 -8.44 7.39 -13.31
C GLY A 77 -9.41 7.24 -12.13
N TYR A 78 -9.36 6.11 -11.41
CA TYR A 78 -10.18 5.86 -10.22
C TYR A 78 -9.56 6.39 -8.92
N ALA A 79 -8.46 7.15 -8.97
CA ALA A 79 -7.79 7.72 -7.78
C ALA A 79 -8.76 8.46 -6.83
N HIS A 80 -9.83 9.06 -7.36
CA HIS A 80 -10.85 9.76 -6.59
C HIS A 80 -11.66 8.89 -5.60
N ILE A 81 -11.60 7.55 -5.74
CA ILE A 81 -12.24 6.62 -4.80
C ILE A 81 -11.31 6.23 -3.64
N VAL A 82 -10.02 6.55 -3.72
CA VAL A 82 -9.08 6.45 -2.61
C VAL A 82 -9.23 7.71 -1.76
N LYS A 83 -9.87 7.60 -0.61
CA LYS A 83 -10.23 8.75 0.24
C LYS A 83 -9.11 9.17 1.17
N ASP A 84 -8.39 8.19 1.69
CA ASP A 84 -7.25 8.41 2.56
C ASP A 84 -6.12 7.51 2.07
N LEU A 85 -4.94 8.10 1.87
CA LEU A 85 -3.73 7.38 1.50
C LEU A 85 -2.59 7.88 2.38
N GLU A 86 -1.99 6.94 3.11
CA GLU A 86 -0.88 7.22 4.01
C GLU A 86 0.32 6.36 3.65
N PHE A 87 1.49 6.99 3.62
CA PHE A 87 2.78 6.33 3.47
C PHE A 87 3.63 6.58 4.71
N ILE A 88 4.09 5.52 5.35
CA ILE A 88 4.96 5.59 6.53
C ILE A 88 6.27 4.88 6.22
N ALA A 89 7.38 5.60 6.33
CA ALA A 89 8.71 4.98 6.23
C ALA A 89 8.95 4.05 7.42
N LEU A 90 9.34 2.82 7.12
CA LEU A 90 9.68 1.81 8.11
C LEU A 90 11.19 1.57 8.08
N ARG A 91 11.75 1.31 9.26
CA ARG A 91 13.09 0.73 9.42
C ARG A 91 12.98 -0.61 10.16
N PRO A 92 13.88 -1.58 9.89
CA PRO A 92 13.95 -2.81 10.67
C PRO A 92 14.08 -2.51 12.17
N TYR A 93 13.38 -3.27 13.00
CA TYR A 93 13.38 -3.06 14.44
C TYR A 93 14.70 -3.50 15.08
N GLU A 94 15.39 -4.46 14.46
CA GLU A 94 16.71 -4.94 14.82
C GLU A 94 17.73 -3.79 14.86
N ASN A 95 17.72 -2.93 13.82
CA ASN A 95 18.59 -1.75 13.79
C ASN A 95 18.25 -0.77 14.93
N TRP A 96 17.00 -0.67 15.35
CA TRP A 96 16.63 0.16 16.50
C TRP A 96 17.07 -0.49 17.82
N ALA A 97 16.98 -1.81 17.93
CA ALA A 97 17.49 -2.55 19.09
C ALA A 97 19.01 -2.39 19.26
N GLU A 98 19.77 -2.32 18.16
CA GLU A 98 21.19 -1.98 18.16
C GLU A 98 21.43 -0.54 18.66
N ASP A 99 20.72 0.45 18.10
CA ASP A 99 20.81 1.85 18.55
C ASP A 99 20.53 1.98 20.06
N LEU A 100 19.53 1.24 20.57
CA LEU A 100 19.17 1.21 21.99
C LEU A 100 20.31 0.72 22.89
N GLN A 101 21.16 -0.21 22.44
CA GLN A 101 22.30 -0.67 23.22
C GLN A 101 23.29 0.46 23.47
N THR A 102 23.52 1.33 22.48
CA THR A 102 24.37 2.51 22.61
C THR A 102 23.70 3.57 23.48
N LEU A 103 22.44 3.89 23.22
CA LEU A 103 21.70 4.92 23.98
C LEU A 103 21.55 4.57 25.46
N ALA A 104 21.44 3.29 25.80
CA ALA A 104 21.36 2.84 27.19
C ALA A 104 22.65 3.05 27.98
N GLN A 105 23.78 3.37 27.32
CA GLN A 105 25.08 3.54 27.96
C GLN A 105 25.37 4.99 28.40
N GLY A 106 24.53 5.97 28.02
CA GLY A 106 24.69 7.39 28.36
C GLY A 106 25.43 8.18 27.31
#